data_AF-A0A1G5TE04-F1
#
_entry.id   AF-A0A1G5TE04-F1
#
_cell.length_a   1.000
_cell.length_b   1.000
_cell.length_c   1.000
_cell.angle_alpha   90.00
_cell.angle_beta   90.00
_cell.angle_gamma   90.00
#
_symmetry.space_group_name_H-M   'P 1'
#
loop_
_entity.id
_entity.type
_entity.pdbx_description
1 polymer ?
#
loop_
_entity_poly.entity_id
_entity_poly.type
_entity_poly.pdbx_seq_one_letter_code
_entity_poly.pdbx_strand_id
1 'polypeptide(L)'
;MKTINIFAALSLLGLLASLSSPVTATVDNSDIPPEQDAPAGSDHEAIAKYYEDEARKRHEIVAKYYEDEARKAQAKTRELKLLLEHYEEKSYLYGKKAQDLQAHTTALIRKYEKAAKADAKEAATHRQIALKFKEKNYAAASSVQKFRVVNESH
;
A
#
# COMPACT_ATOMS: atom_id res chain seq x y z
N MET A 1 24.88 -10.03 26.37
CA MET A 1 24.16 -8.89 25.76
C MET A 1 24.88 -8.48 24.50
N LYS A 2 24.21 -8.47 23.34
CA LYS A 2 24.67 -7.80 22.12
C LYS A 2 23.47 -7.64 21.19
N THR A 3 22.88 -6.46 21.20
CA THR A 3 21.87 -6.03 20.23
C THR A 3 22.59 -5.32 19.10
N ILE A 4 22.44 -5.83 17.88
CA ILE A 4 22.86 -5.11 16.67
C ILE A 4 21.58 -4.57 16.05
N ASN A 5 21.33 -3.29 16.28
CA ASN A 5 20.33 -2.50 15.57
C ASN A 5 20.97 -2.04 14.26
N ILE A 6 20.33 -2.35 13.13
CA ILE A 6 20.71 -1.79 11.83
C ILE A 6 19.49 -1.03 11.30
N PHE A 7 19.40 0.25 11.66
CA PHE A 7 18.62 1.22 10.91
C PHE A 7 19.57 1.90 9.94
N ALA A 8 19.53 1.49 8.68
CA ALA A 8 20.17 2.21 7.59
C ALA A 8 19.07 2.92 6.79
N ALA A 9 18.79 4.16 7.19
CA ALA A 9 18.23 5.18 6.32
C ALA A 9 19.40 5.81 5.53
N LEU A 10 19.19 6.06 4.23
CA LEU A 10 19.88 7.00 3.31
C LEU A 10 19.63 6.42 1.90
N SER A 11 19.33 7.15 0.83
CA SER A 11 19.19 8.57 0.57
C SER A 11 18.50 8.67 -0.79
N LEU A 12 17.59 9.63 -0.94
CA LEU A 12 17.09 10.08 -2.24
C LEU A 12 18.22 10.74 -3.06
N LEU A 13 17.93 10.87 -4.35
CA LEU A 13 18.47 11.81 -5.35
C LEU A 13 19.71 11.38 -6.17
N GLY A 14 19.47 11.30 -7.49
CA GLY A 14 20.30 11.97 -8.47
C GLY A 14 20.94 11.06 -9.51
N LEU A 15 20.34 10.98 -10.70
CA LEU A 15 21.12 11.00 -11.95
C LEU A 15 20.22 11.38 -13.14
N LEU A 16 20.08 12.69 -13.38
CA LEU A 16 19.72 13.21 -14.71
C LEU A 16 21.03 13.36 -15.49
N ALA A 17 21.35 12.36 -16.30
CA ALA A 17 22.46 12.44 -17.24
C ALA A 17 21.95 12.98 -18.58
N SER A 18 22.29 14.22 -18.83
CA SER A 18 22.24 14.92 -20.10
C SER A 18 23.06 14.21 -21.17
N LEU A 19 22.47 13.94 -22.34
CA LEU A 19 23.20 13.79 -23.59
C LEU A 19 22.66 14.84 -24.57
N SER A 20 23.42 15.91 -24.73
CA SER A 20 23.29 16.87 -25.81
C SER A 20 24.18 16.40 -26.96
N SER A 21 23.63 16.35 -28.17
CA SER A 21 24.40 16.51 -29.40
C SER A 21 23.64 17.48 -30.31
N PRO A 22 24.29 18.53 -30.83
CA PRO A 22 23.70 19.37 -31.86
C PRO A 22 24.06 18.77 -33.23
N VAL A 23 23.05 18.43 -34.03
CA VAL A 23 23.23 18.33 -35.49
C VAL A 23 22.45 19.47 -36.10
N THR A 24 23.18 20.49 -36.53
CA THR A 24 22.70 21.48 -37.48
C THR A 24 22.63 20.81 -38.84
N ALA A 25 21.42 20.42 -39.26
CA ALA A 25 21.12 20.20 -40.66
C ALA A 25 20.41 21.45 -41.16
N THR A 26 21.10 22.23 -42.00
CA THR A 26 20.48 23.22 -42.87
C THR A 26 19.52 22.48 -43.80
N VAL A 27 18.22 22.62 -43.58
CA VAL A 27 17.20 22.18 -44.54
C VAL A 27 16.34 23.39 -44.89
N ASP A 28 16.32 23.60 -46.19
CA ASP A 28 15.62 24.59 -46.98
C ASP A 28 14.16 24.78 -46.54
N ASN A 29 13.74 26.04 -46.49
CA ASN A 29 12.37 26.43 -46.21
C ASN A 29 11.58 26.36 -47.52
N SER A 30 10.96 25.21 -47.79
CA SER A 30 9.81 25.08 -48.67
C SER A 30 9.06 23.80 -48.29
N ASP A 31 7.76 23.94 -48.08
CA ASP A 31 6.78 22.90 -47.77
C ASP A 31 6.71 22.46 -46.30
N ILE A 32 6.06 23.30 -45.47
CA ILE A 32 5.42 22.89 -44.21
C ILE A 32 4.08 22.23 -44.60
N PRO A 33 3.90 20.90 -44.46
CA PRO A 33 2.57 20.32 -44.43
C PRO A 33 1.87 20.81 -43.15
N PRO A 34 0.56 21.09 -43.17
CA PRO A 34 -0.14 21.54 -41.99
C PRO A 34 0.07 20.50 -40.89
N GLU A 35 0.56 21.01 -39.77
CA GLU A 35 0.60 20.38 -38.45
C GLU A 35 -0.62 19.48 -38.31
N GLN A 36 -0.41 18.16 -38.43
CA GLN A 36 -1.46 17.20 -38.18
C GLN A 36 -1.82 17.37 -36.70
N ASP A 37 -3.01 17.92 -36.46
CA ASP A 37 -3.65 17.98 -35.15
C ASP A 37 -3.39 16.68 -34.40
N ALA A 38 -2.46 16.74 -33.44
CA ALA A 38 -2.23 15.62 -32.55
C ALA A 38 -3.53 15.38 -31.78
N PRO A 39 -4.15 14.18 -31.83
CA PRO A 39 -5.29 13.85 -30.99
C PRO A 39 -4.77 13.60 -29.55
N ALA A 40 -4.17 14.62 -28.94
CA ALA A 40 -3.57 14.55 -27.62
C ALA A 40 -4.61 14.93 -26.57
N GLY A 41 -5.59 14.04 -26.35
CA GLY A 41 -6.62 14.25 -25.33
C GLY A 41 -7.17 12.96 -24.72
N SER A 42 -7.50 11.97 -25.54
CA SER A 42 -8.22 10.77 -25.08
C SER A 42 -7.33 9.66 -24.52
N ASP A 43 -6.16 9.46 -25.11
CA ASP A 43 -5.42 8.21 -24.91
C ASP A 43 -4.57 8.27 -23.63
N HIS A 44 -3.96 9.43 -23.35
CA HIS A 44 -3.14 9.61 -22.16
C HIS A 44 -3.97 9.55 -20.87
N GLU A 45 -5.19 10.10 -20.87
CA GLU A 45 -6.11 10.04 -19.72
C GLU A 45 -6.63 8.62 -19.47
N ALA A 46 -7.01 7.91 -20.53
CA ALA A 46 -7.46 6.52 -20.44
C ALA A 46 -6.35 5.59 -19.91
N ILE A 47 -5.11 5.78 -20.39
CA ILE A 47 -3.93 5.02 -19.93
C ILE A 47 -3.65 5.34 -18.45
N ALA A 48 -3.67 6.61 -18.04
CA ALA A 48 -3.45 6.98 -16.64
C ALA A 48 -4.50 6.37 -15.71
N LYS A 49 -5.78 6.43 -16.10
CA LYS A 49 -6.88 5.84 -15.33
C LYS A 49 -6.72 4.32 -15.17
N TYR A 50 -6.26 3.62 -16.20
CA TYR A 50 -5.98 2.18 -16.13
C TYR A 50 -4.93 1.86 -15.05
N TYR A 51 -3.81 2.58 -15.03
CA TYR A 51 -2.75 2.36 -14.05
C TYR A 51 -3.19 2.74 -12.62
N GLU A 52 -4.01 3.77 -12.46
CA GLU A 52 -4.59 4.14 -11.15
C GLU A 52 -5.57 3.10 -10.63
N ASP A 53 -6.44 2.57 -11.50
CA ASP A 53 -7.34 1.48 -11.15
C ASP A 53 -6.58 0.20 -10.78
N GLU A 54 -5.47 -0.10 -11.48
CA GLU A 54 -4.61 -1.24 -11.16
C GLU A 54 -3.84 -1.04 -9.85
N ALA A 55 -3.32 0.16 -9.58
CA ALA A 55 -2.68 0.51 -8.31
C ALA A 55 -3.67 0.36 -7.14
N ARG A 56 -4.90 0.86 -7.28
CA ARG A 56 -5.97 0.68 -6.29
C ARG A 56 -6.19 -0.79 -5.95
N LYS A 57 -6.38 -1.65 -6.95
CA LYS A 57 -6.60 -3.10 -6.74
C LYS A 57 -5.44 -3.75 -6.00
N ARG A 58 -4.20 -3.39 -6.34
CA ARG A 58 -3.01 -3.88 -5.63
C ARG A 58 -3.04 -3.51 -4.15
N HIS A 59 -3.37 -2.25 -3.83
CA HIS A 59 -3.52 -1.84 -2.43
C HIS A 59 -4.67 -2.57 -1.72
N GLU A 60 -5.80 -2.84 -2.39
CA GLU A 60 -6.89 -3.65 -1.84
C GLU A 60 -6.46 -5.09 -1.52
N ILE A 61 -5.65 -5.71 -2.39
CA ILE A 61 -5.10 -7.07 -2.18
C ILE A 61 -4.17 -7.08 -0.96
N VAL A 62 -3.25 -6.12 -0.87
CA VAL A 62 -2.30 -6.04 0.26
C VAL A 62 -3.05 -5.74 1.57
N ALA A 63 -4.07 -4.87 1.54
CA ALA A 63 -4.91 -4.63 2.71
C ALA A 63 -5.56 -5.93 3.21
N LYS A 64 -6.17 -6.71 2.30
CA LYS A 64 -6.78 -8.00 2.64
C LYS A 64 -5.77 -8.97 3.24
N TYR A 65 -4.56 -9.05 2.69
CA TYR A 65 -3.50 -9.88 3.25
C TYR A 65 -3.21 -9.55 4.72
N TYR A 66 -3.00 -8.27 5.04
CA TYR A 66 -2.75 -7.86 6.42
C TYR A 66 -3.98 -8.00 7.32
N GLU A 67 -5.20 -7.82 6.80
CA GLU A 67 -6.43 -8.14 7.55
C GLU A 67 -6.48 -9.62 7.92
N ASP A 68 -6.08 -10.51 7.01
CA ASP A 68 -6.03 -11.95 7.24
C ASP A 68 -4.96 -12.31 8.30
N GLU A 69 -3.76 -11.74 8.20
CA GLU A 69 -2.68 -11.94 9.19
C GLU A 69 -3.08 -11.40 10.57
N ALA A 70 -3.71 -10.23 10.64
CA ALA A 70 -4.25 -9.69 11.89
C ALA A 70 -5.25 -10.65 12.54
N ARG A 71 -6.16 -11.24 11.75
CA ARG A 71 -7.14 -12.23 12.25
C ARG A 71 -6.47 -13.52 12.73
N LYS A 72 -5.45 -14.01 12.03
CA LYS A 72 -4.66 -15.17 12.47
C LYS A 72 -3.95 -14.89 13.80
N ALA A 73 -3.31 -13.73 13.95
CA ALA A 73 -2.64 -13.34 15.19
C ALA A 73 -3.64 -13.19 16.36
N GLN A 74 -4.83 -12.65 16.11
CA GLN A 74 -5.90 -12.58 17.11
C GLN A 74 -6.42 -13.97 17.51
N ALA A 75 -6.60 -14.88 16.55
CA ALA A 75 -6.97 -16.27 16.84
C ALA A 75 -5.92 -16.95 17.70
N LYS A 76 -4.64 -16.79 17.36
CA LYS A 76 -3.54 -17.34 18.15
C LYS A 76 -3.49 -16.78 19.57
N THR A 77 -3.76 -15.48 19.72
CA THR A 77 -3.87 -14.84 21.03
C THR A 77 -4.97 -15.48 21.88
N ARG A 78 -6.14 -15.81 21.30
CA ARG A 78 -7.23 -16.49 22.02
C ARG A 78 -6.82 -17.88 22.49
N GLU A 79 -6.19 -18.67 21.62
CA GLU A 79 -5.66 -20.00 21.98
C GLU A 79 -4.65 -19.92 23.14
N LEU A 80 -3.72 -18.96 23.06
CA LEU A 80 -2.68 -18.80 24.07
C LEU A 80 -3.26 -18.32 25.42
N LYS A 81 -4.33 -17.53 25.41
CA LYS A 81 -5.02 -17.11 26.65
C LYS A 81 -5.65 -18.31 27.36
N LEU A 82 -6.32 -19.19 26.61
CA LEU A 82 -6.85 -20.44 27.17
C LEU A 82 -5.74 -21.37 27.68
N LEU A 83 -4.62 -21.44 26.97
CA LEU A 83 -3.47 -22.22 27.41
C LEU A 83 -2.83 -21.64 28.68
N LEU A 84 -2.73 -20.32 28.78
CA LEU A 84 -2.22 -19.65 29.98
C LEU A 84 -3.12 -19.94 31.19
N GLU A 85 -4.44 -19.79 31.02
CA GLU A 85 -5.43 -20.13 32.05
C GLU A 85 -5.25 -21.58 32.53
N HIS A 86 -5.06 -22.53 31.60
CA HIS A 86 -4.77 -23.92 31.96
C HIS A 86 -3.47 -24.07 32.77
N TYR A 87 -2.39 -23.39 32.39
CA TYR A 87 -1.13 -23.40 33.14
C TYR A 87 -1.24 -22.74 34.52
N GLU A 88 -2.11 -21.75 34.67
CA GLU A 88 -2.40 -21.07 35.94
C GLU A 88 -3.22 -21.98 36.86
N GLU A 89 -4.35 -22.50 36.37
CA GLU A 89 -5.27 -23.36 37.13
C GLU A 89 -4.67 -24.73 37.48
N LYS A 90 -3.91 -25.32 36.56
CA LYS A 90 -3.35 -26.67 36.67
C LYS A 90 -1.84 -26.66 36.87
N SER A 91 -1.30 -25.59 37.45
CA SER A 91 0.14 -25.44 37.74
C SER A 91 0.74 -26.65 38.48
N TYR A 92 -0.03 -27.30 39.35
CA TYR A 92 0.38 -28.52 40.07
C TYR A 92 0.77 -29.70 39.15
N LEU A 93 0.25 -29.77 37.92
CA LEU A 93 0.63 -30.80 36.94
C LEU A 93 2.04 -30.61 36.37
N TYR A 94 2.58 -29.39 36.46
CA TYR A 94 3.85 -29.02 35.83
C TYR A 94 4.99 -28.77 36.82
N GLY A 95 4.68 -28.74 38.12
CA GLY A 95 5.65 -28.54 39.19
C GLY A 95 6.48 -27.28 38.98
N LYS A 96 7.82 -27.40 39.08
CA LYS A 96 8.73 -26.25 38.94
C LYS A 96 8.67 -25.56 37.56
N LYS A 97 8.20 -26.25 36.51
CA LYS A 97 8.11 -25.69 35.16
C LYS A 97 6.89 -24.80 34.94
N ALA A 98 5.91 -24.80 35.86
CA ALA A 98 4.67 -24.06 35.71
C ALA A 98 4.92 -22.56 35.46
N GLN A 99 5.82 -21.95 36.24
CA GLN A 99 6.15 -20.53 36.15
C GLN A 99 6.80 -20.18 34.79
N ASP A 100 7.69 -21.04 34.29
CA ASP A 100 8.33 -20.83 32.98
C ASP A 100 7.31 -20.92 31.84
N LEU A 101 6.37 -21.89 31.92
CA LEU A 101 5.30 -22.05 30.94
C LEU A 101 4.35 -20.84 30.93
N GLN A 102 3.95 -20.35 32.10
CA GLN A 102 3.12 -19.15 32.24
C GLN A 102 3.84 -17.91 31.67
N ALA A 103 5.11 -17.70 32.04
CA ALA A 103 5.91 -16.57 31.57
C ALA A 103 6.10 -16.60 30.05
N HIS A 104 6.43 -17.77 29.49
CA HIS A 104 6.58 -17.95 28.04
C HIS A 104 5.27 -17.67 27.31
N THR A 105 4.16 -18.22 27.79
CA THR A 105 2.84 -18.07 27.15
C THR A 105 2.38 -16.61 27.22
N THR A 106 2.60 -15.95 28.34
CA THR A 106 2.35 -14.50 28.49
C THR A 106 3.17 -13.68 27.49
N ALA A 107 4.45 -14.02 27.28
CA ALA A 107 5.28 -13.35 26.29
C ALA A 107 4.77 -13.57 24.85
N LEU A 108 4.32 -14.79 24.53
CA LEU A 108 3.69 -15.09 23.23
C LEU A 108 2.40 -14.31 23.03
N ILE A 109 1.53 -14.22 24.03
CA ILE A 109 0.29 -13.41 23.97
C ILE A 109 0.64 -11.96 23.58
N ARG A 110 1.58 -11.33 24.30
CA ARG A 110 2.01 -9.96 24.01
C ARG A 110 2.58 -9.81 22.60
N LYS A 111 3.36 -10.79 22.14
CA LYS A 111 3.94 -10.81 20.79
C LYS A 111 2.83 -10.83 19.72
N TYR A 112 1.86 -11.73 19.84
CA TYR A 112 0.78 -11.85 18.86
C TYR A 112 -0.22 -10.70 18.93
N GLU A 113 -0.48 -10.13 20.11
CA GLU A 113 -1.29 -8.92 20.23
C GLU A 113 -0.62 -7.73 19.53
N LYS A 114 0.72 -7.61 19.65
CA LYS A 114 1.49 -6.58 18.93
C LYS A 114 1.44 -6.80 17.42
N ALA A 115 1.60 -8.05 16.97
CA ALA A 115 1.49 -8.41 15.55
C ALA A 115 0.10 -8.04 15.00
N ALA A 116 -0.97 -8.47 15.67
CA ALA A 116 -2.34 -8.16 15.26
C ALA A 116 -2.59 -6.64 15.11
N LYS A 117 -2.06 -5.83 16.03
CA LYS A 117 -2.16 -4.35 15.95
C LYS A 117 -1.35 -3.77 14.78
N ALA A 118 -0.15 -4.29 14.54
CA ALA A 118 0.70 -3.84 13.45
C ALA A 118 0.06 -4.17 12.09
N ASP A 119 -0.39 -5.41 11.91
CA ASP A 119 -1.05 -5.87 10.68
C ASP A 119 -2.36 -5.10 10.43
N ALA A 120 -3.17 -4.88 11.46
CA ALA A 120 -4.38 -4.07 11.34
C ALA A 120 -4.09 -2.61 10.90
N LYS A 121 -2.99 -2.02 11.40
CA LYS A 121 -2.56 -0.67 11.00
C LYS A 121 -2.08 -0.65 9.54
N GLU A 122 -1.34 -1.65 9.12
CA GLU A 122 -0.85 -1.76 7.74
C GLU A 122 -2.02 -1.94 6.76
N ALA A 123 -2.95 -2.84 7.09
CA ALA A 123 -4.21 -3.00 6.36
C ALA A 123 -4.96 -1.67 6.21
N ALA A 124 -5.15 -0.94 7.31
CA ALA A 124 -5.84 0.35 7.29
C ALA A 124 -5.12 1.38 6.38
N THR A 125 -3.79 1.39 6.38
CA THR A 125 -2.98 2.26 5.52
C THR A 125 -3.23 1.94 4.04
N HIS A 126 -3.19 0.66 3.68
CA HIS A 126 -3.47 0.23 2.31
C HIS A 126 -4.93 0.52 1.88
N ARG A 127 -5.91 0.35 2.78
CA ARG A 127 -7.31 0.75 2.52
C ARG A 127 -7.43 2.25 2.26
N GLN A 128 -6.77 3.08 3.06
CA GLN A 128 -6.79 4.54 2.86
C GLN A 128 -6.18 4.93 1.51
N ILE A 129 -5.10 4.28 1.09
CA ILE A 129 -4.51 4.54 -0.23
C ILE A 129 -5.47 4.12 -1.36
N ALA A 130 -6.07 2.94 -1.27
CA ALA A 130 -7.06 2.48 -2.25
C ALA A 130 -8.27 3.43 -2.35
N LEU A 131 -8.74 3.96 -1.21
CA LEU A 131 -9.82 4.94 -1.16
C LEU A 131 -9.44 6.25 -1.87
N LYS A 132 -8.22 6.76 -1.69
CA LYS A 132 -7.75 7.98 -2.39
C LYS A 132 -7.78 7.82 -3.91
N PHE A 133 -7.38 6.66 -4.43
CA PHE A 133 -7.51 6.37 -5.88
C PHE A 133 -8.97 6.35 -6.33
N LYS A 134 -9.87 5.77 -5.53
CA LYS A 134 -11.30 5.73 -5.83
C LYS A 134 -11.93 7.13 -5.86
N GLU A 135 -11.59 7.98 -4.89
CA GLU A 135 -12.07 9.37 -4.80
C GLU A 135 -11.58 10.22 -5.97
N LYS A 136 -10.29 10.10 -6.34
CA LYS A 136 -9.73 10.77 -7.51
C LYS A 136 -10.50 10.40 -8.79
N ASN A 137 -10.79 9.11 -8.98
CA ASN A 137 -11.53 8.62 -10.14
C ASN A 137 -12.98 9.16 -10.18
N TYR A 138 -13.66 9.29 -9.04
CA TYR A 138 -15.00 9.88 -9.00
C TYR A 138 -14.98 11.39 -9.29
N ALA A 139 -14.00 12.12 -8.75
CA ALA A 139 -13.85 13.55 -9.01
C ALA A 139 -13.68 13.83 -10.51
N ALA A 140 -12.79 13.08 -11.19
CA ALA A 140 -12.57 13.20 -12.63
C ALA A 140 -13.83 12.90 -13.46
N ALA A 141 -14.58 11.83 -13.13
CA ALA A 141 -15.82 11.49 -13.81
C ALA A 141 -16.89 12.60 -13.66
N SER A 142 -17.00 13.21 -12.47
CA SER A 142 -17.96 14.28 -12.22
C SER A 142 -17.67 15.56 -12.98
N SER A 143 -16.39 15.93 -13.15
CA SER A 143 -15.97 17.09 -13.94
C SER A 143 -16.26 16.91 -15.43
N VAL A 144 -16.03 15.71 -15.98
CA VAL A 144 -16.32 15.41 -17.40
C VAL A 144 -17.82 15.53 -17.68
N GLN A 145 -18.66 15.01 -16.79
CA GLN A 145 -20.12 15.08 -16.97
C GLN A 145 -20.65 16.51 -16.89
N LYS A 146 -20.14 17.33 -15.96
CA LYS A 146 -20.53 18.74 -15.84
C LYS A 146 -20.13 19.57 -17.07
N PHE A 147 -18.95 19.31 -17.64
CA PHE A 147 -18.50 19.99 -18.85
C PHE A 147 -19.37 19.66 -20.07
N ARG A 148 -19.73 18.38 -20.26
CA ARG A 148 -20.65 17.95 -21.34
C ARG A 148 -22.02 18.62 -21.28
N VAL A 149 -22.64 18.65 -20.10
CA VAL A 149 -23.99 19.23 -19.92
C VAL A 149 -24.02 20.73 -20.28
N VAL A 150 -22.94 21.47 -19.97
CA VAL A 150 -22.85 22.89 -20.32
C VAL A 150 -22.69 23.10 -21.83
N ASN A 151 -21.97 22.22 -22.53
CA ASN A 151 -21.70 22.36 -23.97
C ASN A 151 -22.87 21.90 -24.87
N GLU A 152 -23.81 21.11 -24.36
CA GLU A 152 -25.02 20.67 -25.07
C GLU A 152 -26.20 21.66 -24.92
N SER A 153 -26.04 22.75 -24.15
CA SER A 153 -27.09 23.73 -23.83
C SER A 153 -27.02 25.02 -24.68
N HIS A 154 -26.26 25.02 -25.78
CA HIS A 154 -26.10 26.13 -26.73
C HIS A 154 -26.46 25.69 -28.15
#